data_AF-A0A2S5JB15-F1
#
_entry.id   AF-A0A2S5JB15-F1
#
_cell.length_a   1.000
_cell.length_b   1.000
_cell.length_c   1.000
_cell.angle_alpha   90.00
_cell.angle_beta   90.00
_cell.angle_gamma   90.00
#
_symmetry.space_group_name_H-M   'P 1'
#
loop_
_entity.id
_entity.type
_entity.pdbx_description
1 polymer ?
#
loop_
_entity_poly.entity_id
_entity_poly.type
_entity_poly.pdbx_seq_one_letter_code
_entity_poly.pdbx_strand_id
1 'polypeptide(L)'
;MKKVLLFFIFLTVFTINLNASNINKISIISISQRTLYAKVFGTNTNSLLVMYNNENQGSKCSLVAAGASFDGIIRKWTLKCKLPKSSGRLVISFTDSFGKRQEISKFIE
;
A
#
# COMPACT_ATOMS: atom_id res chain seq x y z
N MET A 1 6.17 37.83 -28.69
CA MET A 1 5.83 36.39 -28.56
C MET A 1 6.71 35.66 -27.52
N LYS A 2 6.89 36.19 -26.29
CA LYS A 2 7.72 35.54 -25.24
C LYS A 2 6.94 35.14 -23.98
N LYS A 3 5.73 35.69 -23.77
CA LYS A 3 4.90 35.43 -22.58
C LYS A 3 4.06 34.14 -22.68
N VAL A 4 3.84 33.63 -23.89
CA VAL A 4 3.03 32.42 -24.12
C VAL A 4 3.82 31.15 -23.79
N LEU A 5 5.15 31.16 -23.99
CA LEU A 5 5.99 29.98 -23.79
C LEU A 5 6.14 29.58 -22.32
N LEU A 6 6.14 30.56 -21.40
CA LEU A 6 6.22 30.32 -19.95
C LEU A 6 4.96 29.66 -19.38
N PHE A 7 3.81 29.83 -20.02
CA PHE A 7 2.54 29.25 -19.56
C PHE A 7 2.49 27.73 -19.81
N PHE A 8 3.13 27.24 -20.87
CA PHE A 8 3.15 25.81 -21.20
C PHE A 8 4.04 24.99 -20.25
N ILE A 9 5.13 25.57 -19.74
CA ILE A 9 6.06 24.86 -18.84
C ILE A 9 5.44 24.62 -17.46
N PHE A 10 4.60 25.54 -16.98
CA PHE A 10 3.92 25.38 -15.69
C PHE A 10 2.81 24.32 -15.75
N LEU A 11 2.14 24.17 -16.89
CA LEU A 11 1.09 23.15 -17.08
C LEU A 11 1.66 21.72 -17.11
N THR A 12 2.87 21.53 -17.62
CA THR A 12 3.51 20.21 -17.70
C THR A 12 3.96 19.66 -16.34
N VAL A 13 4.20 20.52 -15.34
CA VAL A 13 4.62 20.06 -13.99
C VAL A 13 3.42 19.58 -13.17
N PHE A 14 2.20 20.06 -13.45
CA PHE A 14 1.01 19.68 -12.69
C PHE A 14 0.41 18.31 -13.05
N THR A 15 0.77 17.74 -14.21
CA THR A 15 0.19 16.47 -14.68
C THR A 15 0.89 15.21 -14.14
N ILE A 16 2.04 15.35 -13.48
CA ILE A 16 2.88 14.19 -13.09
C ILE A 16 2.39 13.53 -11.79
N ASN A 17 1.50 14.17 -11.01
CA ASN A 17 1.02 13.63 -9.72
C ASN A 17 -0.39 12.99 -9.77
N LEU A 18 -1.01 12.84 -10.95
CA LEU A 18 -2.40 12.37 -11.05
C LEU A 18 -2.59 10.84 -11.14
N ASN A 19 -1.54 10.04 -11.01
CA ASN A 19 -1.67 8.58 -10.89
C ASN A 19 -1.86 8.15 -9.42
N ALA A 20 -2.83 8.75 -8.72
CA ALA A 20 -3.30 8.30 -7.42
C ALA A 20 -4.24 7.10 -7.56
N SER A 21 -3.80 6.07 -8.29
CA SER A 21 -4.30 4.72 -8.06
C SER A 21 -3.66 4.27 -6.75
N ASN A 22 -4.46 4.05 -5.71
CA ASN A 22 -3.97 3.95 -4.33
C ASN A 22 -4.77 2.93 -3.51
N ILE A 23 -4.30 2.66 -2.30
CA ILE A 23 -4.91 1.71 -1.37
C ILE A 23 -5.99 2.43 -0.56
N ASN A 24 -7.25 1.98 -0.64
CA ASN A 24 -8.34 2.56 0.13
C ASN A 24 -8.31 2.08 1.59
N LYS A 25 -8.03 0.79 1.80
CA LYS A 25 -8.10 0.17 3.13
C LYS A 25 -7.21 -1.06 3.21
N ILE A 26 -6.58 -1.25 4.37
CA ILE A 26 -5.97 -2.51 4.77
C ILE A 26 -6.68 -3.01 6.02
N SER A 27 -6.97 -4.31 6.08
CA SER A 27 -7.59 -4.95 7.23
C SER A 27 -6.84 -6.22 7.57
N ILE A 28 -6.18 -6.22 8.73
CA ILE A 28 -5.54 -7.42 9.28
C ILE A 28 -6.65 -8.39 9.67
N ILE A 29 -6.70 -9.55 9.00
CA ILE A 29 -7.68 -10.60 9.31
C ILE A 29 -7.22 -11.37 10.53
N SER A 30 -5.98 -11.86 10.48
CA SER A 30 -5.42 -12.73 11.51
C SER A 30 -3.90 -12.72 11.47
N ILE A 31 -3.31 -13.06 12.59
CA ILE A 31 -1.89 -13.34 12.72
C ILE A 31 -1.79 -14.66 13.47
N SER A 32 -1.41 -15.73 12.77
CA SER A 32 -1.33 -17.07 13.34
C SER A 32 -0.06 -17.76 12.85
N GLN A 33 0.58 -18.54 13.72
CA GLN A 33 1.81 -19.28 13.38
C GLN A 33 2.87 -18.41 12.69
N ARG A 34 3.10 -17.19 13.20
CA ARG A 34 4.01 -16.19 12.61
C ARG A 34 3.71 -15.85 11.14
N THR A 35 2.44 -15.98 10.72
CA THR A 35 1.97 -15.59 9.40
C THR A 35 0.91 -14.51 9.54
N LEU A 36 1.16 -13.35 8.95
CA LEU A 36 0.19 -12.27 8.81
C LEU A 36 -0.73 -12.56 7.64
N TYR A 37 -2.03 -12.45 7.86
CA TYR A 37 -3.04 -12.44 6.81
C TYR A 37 -3.81 -11.11 6.86
N ALA A 38 -3.79 -10.37 5.76
CA ALA A 38 -4.53 -9.11 5.64
C ALA A 38 -5.25 -9.01 4.30
N LYS A 39 -6.36 -8.28 4.29
CA LYS A 39 -7.04 -7.85 3.06
C LYS A 39 -6.58 -6.45 2.72
N VAL A 40 -6.20 -6.24 1.46
CA VAL A 40 -5.87 -4.93 0.90
C VAL A 40 -6.96 -4.60 -0.12
N PHE A 41 -7.51 -3.41 -0.05
CA PHE A 41 -8.52 -2.90 -0.96
C PHE A 41 -8.01 -1.62 -1.60
N GLY A 42 -8.12 -1.51 -2.93
CA GLY A 42 -7.63 -0.36 -3.67
C GLY A 42 -7.63 -0.60 -5.18
N THR A 43 -7.11 0.36 -5.94
CA THR A 43 -6.96 0.23 -7.40
C THR A 43 -5.58 -0.35 -7.78
N ASN A 44 -4.57 -0.13 -6.95
CA ASN A 44 -3.27 -0.81 -6.99
C ASN A 44 -2.72 -1.07 -5.58
N THR A 45 -1.53 -1.66 -5.49
CA THR A 45 -0.83 -1.93 -4.23
C THR A 45 0.65 -1.48 -4.24
N ASN A 46 1.04 -0.58 -5.14
CA ASN A 46 2.44 -0.24 -5.38
C ASN A 46 3.10 0.48 -4.20
N SER A 47 2.31 1.18 -3.39
CA SER A 47 2.77 1.88 -2.19
C SER A 47 2.83 1.00 -0.95
N LEU A 48 2.41 -0.28 -1.03
CA LEU A 48 2.38 -1.18 0.12
C LEU A 48 3.79 -1.56 0.55
N LEU A 49 4.11 -1.29 1.80
CA LEU A 49 5.35 -1.70 2.45
C LEU A 49 5.03 -2.38 3.78
N VAL A 50 5.63 -3.55 4.00
CA VAL A 50 5.50 -4.31 5.25
C VAL A 50 6.88 -4.38 5.90
N MET A 51 6.99 -3.88 7.13
CA MET A 51 8.21 -3.84 7.90
C MET A 51 8.02 -4.63 9.21
N TYR A 52 9.07 -5.28 9.66
CA TYR A 52 9.13 -5.96 10.96
C TYR A 52 10.44 -5.60 11.64
N ASN A 53 10.39 -5.00 12.82
CA ASN A 53 11.58 -4.46 13.50
C ASN A 53 12.45 -3.58 12.58
N ASN A 54 11.80 -2.68 11.83
CA ASN A 54 12.41 -1.79 10.83
C ASN A 54 13.03 -2.48 9.59
N GLU A 55 12.93 -3.81 9.47
CA GLU A 55 13.37 -4.52 8.28
C GLU A 55 12.22 -4.72 7.29
N ASN A 56 12.47 -4.45 6.01
CA ASN A 56 11.51 -4.71 4.94
C ASN A 56 11.27 -6.22 4.78
N GLN A 57 10.01 -6.64 4.88
CA GLN A 57 9.59 -8.03 4.73
C GLN A 57 9.03 -8.36 3.33
N GLY A 58 9.22 -7.48 2.34
CA GLY A 58 8.65 -7.61 0.99
C GLY A 58 8.90 -8.98 0.34
N SER A 59 10.10 -9.55 0.47
CA SER A 59 10.43 -10.89 -0.05
C SER A 59 9.74 -12.05 0.68
N LYS A 60 9.28 -11.82 1.91
CA LYS A 60 8.56 -12.80 2.74
C LYS A 60 7.04 -12.59 2.65
N CYS A 61 6.60 -11.62 1.87
CA CYS A 61 5.21 -11.30 1.60
C CYS A 61 4.80 -11.77 0.21
N SER A 62 3.58 -12.28 0.13
CA SER A 62 2.89 -12.61 -1.12
C SER A 62 1.59 -11.82 -1.15
N LEU A 63 1.30 -11.22 -2.29
CA LEU A 63 0.08 -10.46 -2.52
C LEU A 63 -0.66 -11.08 -3.70
N VAL A 64 -1.81 -11.68 -3.43
CA VAL A 64 -2.59 -12.42 -4.43
C VAL A 64 -3.92 -11.71 -4.64
N ALA A 65 -4.30 -11.48 -5.89
CA ALA A 65 -5.61 -10.93 -6.20
C ALA A 65 -6.70 -11.91 -5.75
N ALA A 66 -7.63 -11.44 -4.93
CA ALA A 66 -8.69 -12.24 -4.31
C ALA A 66 -10.06 -11.99 -4.97
N GLY A 67 -10.04 -11.65 -6.26
CA GLY A 67 -11.21 -11.28 -7.07
C GLY A 67 -11.45 -9.77 -7.18
N ALA A 68 -12.44 -9.39 -7.99
CA ALA A 68 -12.96 -8.02 -8.05
C ALA A 68 -13.74 -7.69 -6.77
N SER A 69 -13.63 -6.47 -6.24
CA SER A 69 -14.60 -6.01 -5.25
C SER A 69 -15.87 -5.50 -5.95
N PHE A 70 -16.94 -5.27 -5.18
CA PHE A 70 -18.31 -4.98 -5.62
C PHE A 70 -18.51 -3.95 -6.76
N ASP A 71 -17.51 -3.12 -7.08
CA ASP A 71 -17.64 -1.96 -7.97
C ASP A 71 -16.73 -2.01 -9.21
N GLY A 72 -15.96 -3.09 -9.41
CA GLY A 72 -15.03 -3.26 -10.56
C GLY A 72 -13.81 -2.33 -10.58
N ILE A 73 -13.90 -1.17 -9.94
CA ILE A 73 -12.85 -0.15 -9.78
C ILE A 73 -11.93 -0.52 -8.62
N ILE A 74 -12.51 -0.95 -7.50
CA ILE A 74 -11.75 -1.40 -6.34
C ILE A 74 -11.47 -2.90 -6.51
N ARG A 75 -10.21 -3.28 -6.37
CA ARG A 75 -9.75 -4.66 -6.34
C ARG A 75 -9.44 -5.05 -4.90
N LYS A 76 -9.58 -6.35 -4.65
CA LYS A 76 -9.26 -6.95 -3.37
C LYS A 76 -8.04 -7.83 -3.54
N TRP A 77 -7.07 -7.67 -2.66
CA TRP A 77 -5.92 -8.55 -2.56
C TRP A 77 -5.83 -9.18 -1.18
N THR A 78 -5.33 -10.41 -1.15
CA THR A 78 -4.92 -11.10 0.06
C THR A 78 -3.41 -10.94 0.21
N LEU A 79 -3.01 -10.21 1.25
CA LEU A 79 -1.63 -10.11 1.69
C LEU A 79 -1.35 -11.22 2.70
N LYS A 80 -0.32 -12.02 2.41
CA LYS A 80 0.19 -13.06 3.30
C LYS A 80 1.68 -12.86 3.49
N CYS A 81 2.12 -12.61 4.74
CA CYS A 81 3.53 -12.42 5.05
C CYS A 81 4.01 -13.40 6.13
N LYS A 82 5.15 -14.05 5.89
CA LYS A 82 5.86 -14.80 6.94
C LYS A 82 6.68 -13.84 7.79
N LEU A 83 6.35 -13.77 9.08
CA LEU A 83 7.02 -12.93 10.06
C LEU A 83 8.22 -13.67 10.69
N PRO A 84 9.25 -12.94 11.14
CA PRO A 84 10.35 -13.50 11.93
C PRO A 84 9.86 -14.22 13.21
N LYS A 85 10.67 -15.16 13.71
CA LYS A 85 10.37 -15.93 14.92
C LYS A 85 10.63 -15.17 16.24
N SER A 86 11.15 -13.95 16.17
CA SER A 86 11.34 -13.07 17.31
C SER A 86 10.07 -12.27 17.59
N SER A 87 9.88 -11.80 18.83
CA SER A 87 8.91 -10.75 19.12
C SER A 87 9.36 -9.42 18.48
N GLY A 88 8.40 -8.53 18.20
CA GLY A 88 8.72 -7.32 17.46
C GLY A 88 7.55 -6.51 16.96
N ARG A 89 7.87 -5.32 16.44
CA ARG A 89 6.90 -4.38 15.88
C ARG A 89 6.69 -4.66 14.40
N LEU A 90 5.47 -5.04 14.04
CA LEU A 90 4.98 -5.06 12.66
C LEU A 90 4.48 -3.67 12.29
N VAL A 91 4.90 -3.17 11.13
CA VAL A 91 4.44 -1.91 10.54
C VAL A 91 4.01 -2.17 9.10
N ILE A 92 2.80 -1.74 8.74
CA ILE A 92 2.31 -1.76 7.37
C ILE A 92 2.07 -0.31 6.96
N SER A 93 2.87 0.20 6.02
CA SER A 93 2.71 1.56 5.49
C SER A 93 2.22 1.54 4.06
N PHE A 94 1.36 2.49 3.70
CA PHE A 94 0.81 2.62 2.37
C PHE A 94 0.39 4.06 2.07
N THR A 95 0.16 4.38 0.80
CA THR A 95 -0.45 5.64 0.38
C THR A 95 -1.94 5.42 0.15
N ASP A 96 -2.77 6.22 0.84
CA ASP A 96 -4.22 6.14 0.73
C ASP A 96 -4.77 6.78 -0.57
N SER A 97 -6.06 6.60 -0.84
CA SER A 97 -6.73 7.18 -2.00
C SER A 97 -6.64 8.70 -2.12
N PHE A 98 -6.31 9.40 -1.04
CA PHE A 98 -6.11 10.85 -0.99
C PHE A 98 -4.64 11.26 -1.12
N GLY A 99 -3.74 10.30 -1.38
CA GLY A 99 -2.31 10.55 -1.50
C GLY A 99 -1.60 10.70 -0.15
N LYS A 100 -2.27 10.44 0.98
CA LYS A 100 -1.67 10.56 2.31
C LYS A 100 -1.00 9.25 2.71
N ARG A 101 0.16 9.36 3.36
CA ARG A 101 0.85 8.20 3.92
C ARG A 101 0.13 7.73 5.18
N GLN A 102 -0.24 6.47 5.20
CA GLN A 102 -0.89 5.80 6.31
C GLN A 102 0.03 4.72 6.88
N GLU A 103 -0.09 4.47 8.17
CA GLU A 103 0.66 3.44 8.88
C GLU A 103 -0.27 2.65 9.82
N ILE A 104 -0.17 1.33 9.78
CA ILE A 104 -0.78 0.42 10.75
C ILE A 104 0.36 -0.27 11.49
N SER A 105 0.46 -0.03 12.80
CA SER A 105 1.47 -0.63 13.65
C SER A 105 0.85 -1.60 14.64
N LYS A 106 1.49 -2.76 14.85
CA LYS A 106 1.08 -3.76 15.83
C LYS A 106 2.29 -4.46 16.42
N PHE A 107 2.32 -4.66 17.73
CA PHE A 107 3.33 -5.48 18.39
C PHE A 107 2.94 -6.96 18.34
N ILE A 108 3.88 -7.83 18.01
CA ILE A 108 3.70 -9.28 17.91
C ILE A 108 4.62 -9.93 18.92
N GLU A 109 4.02 -10.65 19.87
CA GLU A 109 4.72 -11.43 20.90
C GLU A 109 5.18 -12.79 20.35
#